data_AF-A0A8J6MVH6-F1
#
_entry.id   AF-A0A8J6MVH6-F1
#
_cell.length_a   1.000
_cell.length_b   1.000
_cell.length_c   1.000
_cell.angle_alpha   90.00
_cell.angle_beta   90.00
_cell.angle_gamma   90.00
#
_symmetry.space_group_name_H-M   'P 1'
#
loop_
_entity.id
_entity.type
_entity.pdbx_description
1 polymer ?
#
loop_
_entity_poly.entity_id
_entity_poly.type
_entity_poly.pdbx_seq_one_letter_code
_entity_poly.pdbx_strand_id
1 'polypeptide(L)' 'MHNDTIDHQLREALALMEQAINQSIHTVKENQASAKEIGGKWEQFFGEFYSMVKEKGKKTRINLFSWISFSKIR' A
#
# COMPACT_ATOMS: atom_id res chain seq x y z
N MET A 1 21.04 12.51 9.35
CA MET A 1 20.06 13.42 8.71
C MET A 1 19.49 12.79 7.44
N HIS A 2 18.74 11.68 7.56
CA HIS A 2 18.08 10.99 6.42
C HIS A 2 16.84 10.17 6.85
N ASN A 3 16.68 9.88 8.15
CA ASN A 3 15.51 9.18 8.69
C ASN A 3 14.22 10.01 8.57
N ASP A 4 14.32 11.34 8.72
CA ASP A 4 13.16 12.23 8.67
C ASP A 4 12.43 12.19 7.32
N THR A 5 13.15 11.83 6.24
CA THR A 5 12.57 11.73 4.89
C THR A 5 11.73 10.46 4.71
N ILE A 6 12.18 9.30 5.20
CA ILE A 6 11.44 8.05 5.04
C ILE A 6 10.19 8.07 5.91
N ASP A 7 10.30 8.51 7.17
CA ASP A 7 9.15 8.60 8.08
C ASP A 7 8.09 9.58 7.53
N HIS A 8 8.53 10.71 6.96
CA HIS A 8 7.62 11.66 6.32
C HIS A 8 6.93 11.06 5.10
N GLN A 9 7.68 10.43 4.19
CA GLN A 9 7.12 9.77 3.00
C GLN A 9 6.11 8.66 3.36
N LEU A 10 6.40 7.86 4.38
CA LEU A 10 5.49 6.81 4.84
C LEU A 10 4.21 7.40 5.45
N ARG A 11 4.30 8.53 6.17
CA ARG A 11 3.12 9.24 6.69
C ARG A 11 2.27 9.85 5.58
N GLU A 12 2.89 10.48 4.59
CA GLU A 12 2.17 11.02 3.43
C GLU A 12 1.49 9.91 2.63
N ALA A 13 2.17 8.79 2.40
CA ALA A 13 1.59 7.63 1.75
C ALA A 13 0.38 7.08 2.53
N LEU A 14 0.46 7.00 3.87
CA LEU A 14 -0.66 6.60 4.71
C LEU A 14 -1.86 7.55 4.58
N ALA A 15 -1.63 8.87 4.58
CA ALA A 15 -2.69 9.85 4.41
C ALA A 15 -3.40 9.73 3.04
N LEU A 16 -2.63 9.50 1.98
CA LEU A 16 -3.20 9.26 0.64
C LEU A 16 -3.99 7.94 0.59
N MET A 17 -3.48 6.88 1.24
CA MET A 17 -4.20 5.60 1.33
C MET A 17 -5.52 5.74 2.10
N GLU A 18 -5.55 6.51 3.18
CA GLU A 18 -6.79 6.78 3.94
C GLU A 18 -7.85 7.46 3.05
N GLN A 19 -7.45 8.46 2.26
CA GLN A 19 -8.35 9.11 1.31
C GLN A 19 -8.90 8.13 0.27
N ALA A 20 -8.04 7.29 -0.30
CA ALA A 20 -8.43 6.29 -1.29
C ALA A 20 -9.38 5.23 -0.70
N ILE A 21 -9.16 4.80 0.55
CA ILE A 21 -10.04 3.87 1.28
C ILE A 21 -11.42 4.50 1.48
N ASN A 22 -11.46 5.73 2.00
CA ASN A 22 -12.72 6.43 2.26
C ASN A 22 -13.53 6.61 0.96
N GLN A 23 -12.87 7.00 -0.12
CA GLN A 23 -13.52 7.14 -1.42
C GLN A 23 -14.01 5.79 -1.97
N SER A 24 -13.20 4.74 -1.85
CA SER A 24 -13.57 3.37 -2.25
C SER A 24 -14.84 2.90 -1.53
N ILE A 25 -14.89 3.06 -0.21
CA ILE A 25 -16.05 2.68 0.61
C ILE A 25 -17.27 3.50 0.21
N HIS A 26 -17.11 4.81 0.04
CA HIS A 26 -18.21 5.68 -0.35
C HIS A 26 -18.81 5.27 -1.71
N THR A 27 -17.97 5.04 -2.73
CA THR A 27 -18.40 4.59 -4.05
C THR A 27 -19.15 3.25 -3.99
N VAL A 28 -18.69 2.29 -3.20
CA VAL A 28 -19.38 0.99 -3.04
C VAL A 28 -20.69 1.13 -2.28
N LYS A 29 -20.78 2.04 -1.30
CA LYS A 29 -22.03 2.33 -0.58
C LYS A 29 -23.09 2.96 -1.50
N GLU A 30 -22.68 3.83 -2.41
CA GLU A 30 -23.58 4.45 -3.41
C GLU A 30 -23.99 3.47 -4.51
N ASN A 31 -23.07 2.60 -4.93
CA ASN A 31 -23.31 1.60 -5.96
C ASN A 31 -22.58 0.29 -5.63
N GLN A 32 -23.31 -0.67 -5.06
CA GLN A 32 -22.77 -1.99 -4.71
C GLN A 32 -22.16 -2.75 -5.90
N ALA A 33 -22.64 -2.52 -7.14
CA ALA A 33 -22.09 -3.17 -8.33
C ALA A 33 -20.64 -2.74 -8.63
N SER A 34 -20.21 -1.58 -8.12
CA SER A 34 -18.83 -1.09 -8.28
C SER A 34 -17.80 -1.85 -7.43
N ALA A 35 -18.24 -2.66 -6.45
CA ALA A 35 -17.35 -3.37 -5.53
C ALA A 35 -16.29 -4.23 -6.24
N LYS A 36 -16.67 -4.91 -7.33
CA LYS A 36 -15.75 -5.73 -8.12
C LYS A 36 -14.67 -4.89 -8.81
N GLU A 37 -15.05 -3.75 -9.38
CA GLU A 37 -14.12 -2.84 -10.04
C GLU A 37 -13.15 -2.21 -9.05
N ILE A 38 -13.68 -1.72 -7.92
CA ILE A 38 -12.87 -1.13 -6.84
C ILE A 38 -11.91 -2.17 -6.26
N GLY A 39 -12.39 -3.40 -6.03
CA GLY A 39 -11.54 -4.53 -5.62
C GLY A 39 -10.38 -4.76 -6.60
N GLY A 40 -10.66 -4.80 -7.90
CA GLY A 40 -9.62 -4.95 -8.93
C GLY A 40 -8.56 -3.83 -8.92
N LYS A 41 -8.94 -2.58 -8.63
CA LYS A 41 -7.99 -1.46 -8.48
C LYS A 41 -7.05 -1.68 -7.28
N TRP A 42 -7.59 -2.15 -6.16
CA TRP A 42 -6.79 -2.47 -4.97
C TRP A 42 -5.86 -3.67 -5.22
N GLU A 43 -6.34 -4.72 -5.89
CA GLU A 43 -5.52 -5.88 -6.27
C GLU A 43 -4.34 -5.47 -7.14
N GLN A 44 -4.57 -4.63 -8.16
CA GLN A 44 -3.52 -4.10 -9.02
C GLN A 44 -2.50 -3.30 -8.21
N PHE A 45 -2.94 -2.37 -7.37
CA PHE A 45 -2.06 -1.55 -6.54
C PHE A 45 -1.18 -2.39 -5.61
N PHE A 46 -1.76 -3.35 -4.88
CA PHE A 46 -0.97 -4.21 -3.99
C PHE A 46 -0.01 -5.13 -4.76
N GLY A 47 -0.41 -5.60 -5.94
CA GLY A 47 0.47 -6.37 -6.82
C GLY A 47 1.67 -5.57 -7.30
N GLU A 48 1.46 -4.32 -7.72
CA GLU A 48 2.52 -3.39 -8.13
C GLU A 48 3.45 -3.05 -6.96
N PHE A 49 2.90 -2.70 -5.80
CA PHE A 49 3.69 -2.40 -4.60
C PHE A 49 4.56 -3.58 -4.17
N TYR A 50 3.98 -4.78 -4.08
CA TYR A 50 4.71 -6.00 -3.72
C TYR A 50 5.82 -6.30 -4.73
N SER A 51 5.54 -6.16 -6.03
CA SER A 51 6.51 -6.36 -7.10
C SER A 51 7.67 -5.36 -7.02
N MET A 52 7.38 -4.08 -6.75
CA MET A 52 8.39 -3.04 -6.58
C MET A 52 9.35 -3.35 -5.42
N VAL A 53 8.83 -3.75 -4.25
CA VAL A 53 9.66 -4.13 -3.10
C VAL A 53 10.54 -5.33 -3.45
N LYS A 54 9.95 -6.36 -4.08
CA LYS A 54 10.68 -7.58 -4.48
C LYS A 54 11.77 -7.28 -5.50
N GLU A 55 11.49 -6.46 -6.51
CA GLU A 55 12.47 -6.08 -7.52
C GLU A 55 13.63 -5.28 -6.94
N LYS A 56 13.33 -4.31 -6.07
CA LYS A 56 14.37 -3.56 -5.36
C LYS A 56 15.23 -4.50 -4.54
N GLY A 57 14.63 -5.43 -3.81
CA GLY A 57 15.38 -6.41 -3.04
C GLY A 57 16.23 -7.36 -3.87
N LYS A 58 15.78 -7.78 -5.05
CA LYS A 58 16.62 -8.54 -6.00
C LYS A 58 17.83 -7.73 -6.47
N LYS A 59 17.62 -6.45 -6.81
CA LYS A 59 18.67 -5.56 -7.35
C LYS A 59 19.70 -5.17 -6.28
N THR A 60 19.27 -4.95 -5.04
CA THR A 60 20.14 -4.46 -3.95
C THR A 60 20.60 -5.57 -3.00
N ARG A 61 20.07 -6.79 -3.12
CA ARG A 61 20.21 -7.90 -2.15
C ARG A 61 19.70 -7.56 -0.74
N ILE A 62 18.81 -6.56 -0.61
CA ILE A 62 18.20 -6.15 0.65
C ILE A 62 16.73 -6.57 0.66
N ASN A 63 16.33 -7.42 1.61
CA ASN A 63 14.93 -7.81 1.77
C ASN A 63 14.22 -6.90 2.79
N LEU A 64 13.56 -5.84 2.32
CA LEU A 64 12.80 -4.92 3.19
C LEU A 64 11.74 -5.65 4.03
N PHE A 65 11.05 -6.65 3.46
CA PHE A 65 10.05 -7.43 4.18
C PHE A 65 10.64 -8.23 5.35
N SER A 66 11.94 -8.54 5.35
CA SER A 66 12.58 -9.22 6.49
C SER A 66 12.68 -8.35 7.75
N TRP A 67 12.55 -7.03 7.61
CA TRP A 67 12.57 -6.09 8.73
C TRP A 67 11.18 -5.84 9.31
N ILE A 68 10.14 -6.27 8.60
CA ILE A 68 8.75 -6.12 9.03
C ILE A 68 8.33 -7.39 9.76
N SER A 69 8.02 -7.23 11.05
CA SER A 69 7.40 -8.30 11.83
C SER A 69 5.91 -8.34 11.54
N PHE A 70 5.50 -9.07 10.49
CA PHE A 70 4.09 -9.22 10.12
C PHE A 70 3.23 -9.80 11.25
N SER A 71 3.81 -10.61 12.14
CA SER A 71 3.13 -11.10 13.35
C SER A 71 2.75 -10.01 14.35
N LYS A 72 3.35 -8.82 14.24
CA LYS A 72 3.03 -7.64 15.07
C LYS A 72 2.05 -6.67 14.40
N ILE A 73 1.70 -6.90 13.13
CA ILE A 73 0.66 -6.14 12.44
C ILE A 73 -0.66 -6.83 12.81
N ARG A 74 -1.49 -6.13 13.59
CA ARG A 74 -2.81 -6.59 14.05
C ARG A 74 -3.92 -5.95 13.24
#